data_AF-A0ABD4K6A7-F1
#
_entry.id   AF-A0ABD4K6A7-F1
#
_cell.length_a   1.000
_cell.length_b   1.000
_cell.length_c   1.000
_cell.angle_alpha   90.00
_cell.angle_beta   90.00
_cell.angle_gamma   90.00
#
_symmetry.space_group_name_H-M   'P 1'
#
loop_
_entity.id
_entity.type
_entity.pdbx_description
1 polymer ?
#
loop_
_entity_poly.entity_id
_entity_poly.type
_entity_poly.pdbx_seq_one_letter_code
_entity_poly.pdbx_strand_id
1 'polypeptide(L)' 'MKKIIVAMFLALFTMTSFTALACPKGQHPHGGTGSHHKGGYCSFDE' A
#
# COMPACT_ATOMS: atom_id res chain seq x y z
N MET A 1 17.85 28.07 7.43
CA MET A 1 18.23 26.81 6.76
C MET A 1 17.50 25.57 7.32
N LYS A 2 17.41 25.38 8.65
CA LYS A 2 16.77 24.19 9.27
C LYS A 2 15.29 23.98 8.90
N LYS A 3 14.53 25.05 8.66
CA LYS A 3 13.11 25.00 8.27
C LYS A 3 12.88 24.44 6.86
N ILE A 4 13.80 24.72 5.92
CA ILE A 4 13.70 24.25 4.53
C ILE A 4 14.01 22.76 4.45
N ILE A 5 15.02 22.31 5.21
CA ILE A 5 15.38 20.89 5.32
C ILE A 5 14.20 20.09 5.86
N VAL A 6 13.53 20.56 6.91
CA VAL A 6 12.35 19.90 7.48
C VAL A 6 11.20 19.81 6.48
N ALA A 7 10.93 20.87 5.71
CA ALA A 7 9.87 20.86 4.69
C ALA A 7 10.16 19.84 3.57
N MET A 8 11.42 19.70 3.16
CA MET A 8 11.83 18.76 2.13
C MET A 8 11.62 17.30 2.56
N PHE A 9 11.97 16.96 3.80
CA PHE A 9 11.73 15.61 4.34
C PHE A 9 10.24 15.28 4.46
N LEU A 10 9.41 16.26 4.85
CA LEU A 10 7.96 16.07 4.92
C LEU A 10 7.36 15.77 3.55
N ALA A 11 7.80 16.49 2.50
CA ALA A 11 7.34 16.27 1.14
C ALA A 11 7.71 14.87 0.61
N LEU A 12 8.94 14.41 0.85
CA LEU A 12 9.40 13.07 0.47
C LEU A 12 8.59 11.95 1.15
N PHE A 13 8.21 12.13 2.42
CA PHE A 13 7.47 11.12 3.16
C PHE A 13 6.01 10.96 2.70
N THR A 14 5.41 12.00 2.09
CA THR A 14 4.03 11.95 1.59
C THR A 14 3.86 11.17 0.28
N MET A 15 4.97 10.80 -0.40
CA MET A 15 4.93 10.07 -1.67
C MET A 15 4.98 8.56 -1.53
N THR A 16 5.04 8.00 -0.32
CA THR A 16 4.91 6.55 -0.12
C THR A 16 3.43 6.16 -0.18
N SER A 17 2.83 6.34 -1.35
CA SER A 17 1.51 5.81 -1.67
C SER A 17 1.57 4.29 -1.51
N PHE A 18 0.67 3.77 -0.68
CA PHE A 18 0.47 2.36 -0.39
C PHE A 18 0.69 1.52 -1.65
N THR A 19 1.68 0.62 -1.60
CA THR A 19 1.81 -0.44 -2.59
C THR A 19 0.54 -1.27 -2.52
N ALA A 20 -0.33 -1.15 -3.52
CA ALA A 20 -1.36 -2.13 -3.78
C ALA A 20 -0.63 -3.42 -4.12
N LEU A 21 -0.52 -4.30 -3.12
CA LEU A 21 0.09 -5.63 -3.24
C LEU A 21 -0.81 -6.47 -4.14
N ALA A 22 -0.65 -6.34 -5.46
CA ALA A 22 -1.11 -7.35 -6.40
C ALA A 22 -0.37 -8.63 -6.02
N CYS A 23 -1.11 -9.69 -5.71
CA CYS A 23 -0.59 -10.90 -5.09
C CYS A 23 0.66 -11.47 -5.79
N PRO A 24 1.51 -12.24 -5.06
CA PRO A 24 2.61 -12.98 -5.67
C PRO A 24 2.17 -13.76 -6.91
N LYS A 25 3.07 -13.97 -7.88
CA LYS A 25 2.75 -14.68 -9.13
C LYS A 25 2.07 -16.02 -8.83
N GLY A 26 0.92 -16.26 -9.45
CA GLY A 26 0.13 -17.48 -9.30
C GLY A 26 -0.90 -17.44 -8.17
N GLN A 27 -0.97 -16.37 -7.38
CA GLN A 27 -2.00 -16.17 -6.36
C GLN A 27 -3.02 -15.11 -6.81
N HIS A 28 -4.25 -15.26 -6.36
CA HIS A 28 -5.32 -14.29 -6.58
C HIS A 28 -5.79 -13.65 -5.27
N PRO A 29 -6.22 -12.38 -5.31
CA PRO A 29 -6.76 -11.68 -4.16
C PRO A 29 -8.18 -12.19 -3.85
N HIS A 30 -8.41 -12.56 -2.59
CA HIS A 30 -9.73 -12.92 -2.07
C HIS A 30 -10.12 -11.98 -0.92
N GLY A 31 -11.40 -11.58 -0.86
CA GLY A 31 -11.91 -10.66 0.16
C GLY A 31 -11.48 -9.20 -0.06
N GLY A 32 -11.56 -8.37 0.99
CA GLY A 32 -11.08 -6.97 0.95
C GLY A 32 -11.90 -5.99 0.08
N THR A 33 -13.08 -6.38 -0.41
CA THR A 33 -13.94 -5.55 -1.28
C THR A 33 -14.89 -4.61 -0.50
N GLY A 34 -14.88 -4.63 0.84
CA GLY A 34 -15.70 -3.75 1.67
C GLY A 34 -15.18 -2.31 1.76
N SER A 35 -16.00 -1.39 2.30
CA SER A 35 -15.70 0.06 2.40
C SER A 35 -14.41 0.43 3.14
N HIS A 36 -13.84 -0.50 3.91
CA HIS A 36 -12.59 -0.33 4.64
C HIS A 36 -11.45 -1.23 4.15
N HIS A 37 -11.68 -2.01 3.08
CA HIS A 37 -10.71 -2.91 2.46
C HIS A 37 -9.96 -3.85 3.42
N LYS A 38 -10.56 -4.19 4.58
CA LYS A 38 -9.96 -5.07 5.59
C LYS A 38 -10.20 -6.54 5.27
N GLY A 39 -9.23 -7.38 5.61
CA GLY A 39 -9.36 -8.84 5.58
C GLY A 39 -9.13 -9.51 4.22
N GLY A 40 -8.61 -8.79 3.22
CA GLY A 40 -8.18 -9.41 1.97
C GLY A 40 -6.91 -10.23 2.15
N TYR A 41 -6.80 -11.35 1.44
CA TYR A 41 -5.61 -12.22 1.43
C TYR A 41 -5.34 -12.77 0.03
N CYS A 42 -4.13 -13.30 -0.19
CA CYS A 42 -3.73 -13.93 -1.44
C CYS A 42 -3.67 -15.45 -1.25
N SER A 43 -4.27 -16.21 -2.17
CA SER A 43 -4.16 -17.68 -2.21
C SER A 43 -4.08 -18.17 -3.65
N PHE A 44 -3.60 -19.40 -3.85
CA PHE A 44 -3.74 -20.09 -5.14
C PHE A 44 -5.20 -20.45 -5.34
N ASP A 45 -5.71 -20.40 -6.57
CA ASP A 45 -7.01 -21.02 -6.87
C ASP A 45 -6.92 -22.53 -6.65
N GLU A 46 -7.94 -23.09 -6.01
CA GLU A 46 -8.11 -24.54 -5.78
C GLU A 46 -8.58 -25.26 -7.04
#